data_AF-A0A6A4H839-F1
#
_entry.id   AF-A0A6A4H839-F1
#
_cell.length_a   1.000
_cell.length_b   1.000
_cell.length_c   1.000
_cell.angle_alpha   90.00
_cell.angle_beta   90.00
_cell.angle_gamma   90.00
#
_symmetry.space_group_name_H-M   'P 1'
#
loop_
_entity.id
_entity.type
_entity.pdbx_description
1 polymer ?
#
loop_
_entity_poly.entity_id
_entity_poly.type
_entity_poly.pdbx_seq_one_letter_code
_entity_poly.pdbx_strand_id
1 'polypeptide(L)'
;MTSLPPLSLSILGVEPLDEFIKEIADFIHHMIISRPNLPGNVEVEAKIGLLRERGGGGRLECPVLVETILRPEAIDCRFESNMTASQHKHFNTLLNKLKISSSQPGYASSSPLDYHHLYLVDSFYPSESNDRDKIRVTRDEKTGTVIECMRKIRLGDLNVYSPKRCADWRISVNLEVPVKQHPVGSPTHTRRKDRMSYSHEEFNIDLTQVTSSNPTGAPEVFHELEVEIARPELLLSTAAKRGDMDAPENERNAFDELIRAFVNNARILVRNANDSWH
;
A
#
# COMPACT_ATOMS: atom_id res chain seq x y z
N MET A 1 1.62 36.03 29.28
CA MET A 1 0.31 35.63 28.71
C MET A 1 -0.02 34.27 29.27
N THR A 2 -1.11 34.14 30.02
CA THR A 2 -1.60 32.85 30.56
C THR A 2 -2.14 32.00 29.41
N SER A 3 -1.70 30.74 29.29
CA SER A 3 -2.22 29.83 28.27
C SER A 3 -3.70 29.57 28.53
N LEU A 4 -4.53 29.73 27.50
CA LEU A 4 -5.94 29.36 27.57
C LEU A 4 -6.07 27.84 27.83
N PRO A 5 -7.08 27.41 28.60
CA PRO A 5 -7.32 25.98 28.82
C PRO A 5 -7.75 25.28 27.51
N PRO A 6 -7.47 23.98 27.36
CA PRO A 6 -7.95 23.21 26.21
C PRO A 6 -9.48 23.13 26.21
N LEU A 7 -10.07 23.15 25.02
CA LEU A 7 -11.50 22.92 24.85
C LEU A 7 -11.83 21.43 25.06
N SER A 8 -13.05 21.15 25.52
CA SER A 8 -13.59 19.78 25.51
C SER A 8 -13.67 19.23 24.08
N LEU A 9 -13.44 17.93 23.91
CA LEU A 9 -13.49 17.26 22.59
C LEU A 9 -14.87 17.39 21.91
N SER A 10 -15.94 17.30 22.71
CA SER A 10 -17.32 17.52 22.28
C SER A 10 -18.21 17.79 23.51
N ILE A 11 -19.51 18.04 23.28
CA ILE A 11 -20.51 18.15 24.36
C ILE A 11 -20.65 16.86 25.20
N LEU A 12 -20.17 15.73 24.68
CA LEU A 12 -20.16 14.43 25.36
C LEU A 12 -18.77 14.06 25.91
N GLY A 13 -17.77 14.92 25.71
CA GLY A 13 -16.38 14.65 26.14
C GLY A 13 -15.64 13.59 25.31
N VAL A 14 -16.19 13.18 24.15
CA VAL A 14 -15.60 12.18 23.25
C VAL A 14 -15.37 12.76 21.86
N GLU A 15 -14.32 12.32 21.17
CA GLU A 15 -14.09 12.66 19.76
C GLU A 15 -15.04 11.82 18.88
N PRO A 16 -15.74 12.41 17.89
CA PRO A 16 -16.52 11.64 16.95
C PRO A 16 -15.61 10.73 16.13
N LEU A 17 -16.16 9.60 15.71
CA LEU A 17 -15.46 8.64 14.88
C LEU A 17 -15.09 9.27 13.52
N ASP A 18 -13.87 9.02 13.04
CA ASP A 18 -13.47 9.32 11.66
C ASP A 18 -14.10 8.28 10.71
N GLU A 19 -15.24 8.64 10.11
CA GLU A 19 -15.96 7.82 9.13
C GLU A 19 -15.08 7.38 7.95
N PHE A 20 -14.08 8.19 7.56
CA PHE A 20 -13.19 7.83 6.47
C PHE A 20 -12.31 6.63 6.84
N ILE A 21 -11.73 6.66 8.04
CA ILE A 21 -10.89 5.55 8.54
C ILE A 21 -11.76 4.33 8.76
N LYS A 22 -12.95 4.49 9.33
CA LYS A 22 -13.88 3.38 9.56
C LYS A 22 -14.29 2.71 8.25
N GLU A 23 -14.61 3.47 7.21
CA GLU A 23 -14.99 2.91 5.90
C GLU A 23 -13.85 2.06 5.32
N ILE A 24 -12.59 2.54 5.41
CA ILE A 24 -11.42 1.77 4.98
C ILE A 24 -11.25 0.50 5.84
N ALA A 25 -11.43 0.61 7.15
CA ALA A 25 -11.32 -0.53 8.06
C ALA A 25 -12.42 -1.57 7.78
N ASP A 26 -13.65 -1.15 7.54
CA ASP A 26 -14.78 -2.01 7.17
C ASP A 26 -14.51 -2.72 5.84
N PHE A 27 -14.02 -1.99 4.83
CA PHE A 27 -13.62 -2.59 3.56
C PHE A 27 -12.54 -3.66 3.72
N ILE A 28 -11.42 -3.34 4.40
CA ILE A 28 -10.30 -4.28 4.57
C ILE A 28 -10.76 -5.50 5.39
N HIS A 29 -11.51 -5.28 6.48
CA HIS A 29 -12.05 -6.35 7.31
C HIS A 29 -12.96 -7.26 6.50
N HIS A 30 -13.87 -6.70 5.69
CA HIS A 30 -14.74 -7.46 4.82
C HIS A 30 -13.94 -8.33 3.83
N MET A 31 -12.91 -7.79 3.20
CA MET A 31 -12.01 -8.56 2.30
C MET A 31 -11.29 -9.69 3.04
N ILE A 32 -10.85 -9.45 4.28
CA ILE A 32 -10.17 -10.45 5.12
C ILE A 32 -11.10 -11.62 5.47
N ILE A 33 -12.33 -11.35 5.90
CA ILE A 33 -13.27 -12.38 6.37
C ILE A 33 -13.97 -13.12 5.22
N SER A 34 -14.12 -12.48 4.07
CA SER A 34 -14.74 -13.08 2.87
C SER A 34 -13.75 -13.78 1.95
N ARG A 35 -12.44 -13.75 2.28
CA ARG A 35 -11.39 -14.34 1.46
C ARG A 35 -11.62 -15.85 1.22
N PRO A 36 -11.18 -16.38 0.07
CA PRO A 36 -11.24 -17.82 -0.16
C PRO A 36 -10.39 -18.57 0.88
N ASN A 37 -10.84 -19.77 1.26
CA ASN A 37 -10.12 -20.64 2.19
C ASN A 37 -8.92 -21.32 1.50
N LEU A 38 -7.88 -20.54 1.23
CA LEU A 38 -6.62 -20.97 0.63
C LEU A 38 -5.47 -20.68 1.60
N PRO A 39 -4.41 -21.50 1.60
CA PRO A 39 -3.21 -21.20 2.38
C PRO A 39 -2.52 -19.97 1.78
N GLY A 40 -2.28 -18.94 2.56
CA GLY A 40 -1.64 -17.72 2.08
C GLY A 40 -1.72 -16.57 3.07
N ASN A 41 -0.93 -15.54 2.79
CA ASN A 41 -0.89 -14.32 3.59
C ASN A 41 -1.77 -13.25 2.95
N VAL A 42 -2.55 -12.55 3.78
CA VAL A 42 -3.25 -11.35 3.31
C VAL A 42 -2.25 -10.20 3.29
N GLU A 43 -2.14 -9.56 2.14
CA GLU A 43 -1.38 -8.34 1.93
C GLU A 43 -2.35 -7.17 1.80
N VAL A 44 -2.11 -6.12 2.59
CA VAL A 44 -2.80 -4.84 2.50
C VAL A 44 -1.77 -3.77 2.20
N GLU A 45 -1.94 -3.12 1.05
CA GLU A 45 -1.02 -2.09 0.54
C GLU A 45 -1.82 -0.86 0.09
N ALA A 46 -1.25 0.32 0.26
CA ALA A 46 -1.73 1.57 -0.31
C ALA A 46 -0.70 2.10 -1.29
N LYS A 47 -1.12 2.28 -2.54
CA LYS A 47 -0.27 2.74 -3.64
C LYS A 47 -0.54 4.20 -3.92
N ILE A 48 0.53 4.97 -4.13
CA ILE A 48 0.46 6.40 -4.45
C ILE A 48 0.56 6.54 -5.98
N GLY A 49 -0.38 7.29 -6.56
CA GLY A 49 -0.50 7.37 -8.02
C GLY A 49 -1.54 8.39 -8.46
N LEU A 50 -2.13 8.18 -9.63
CA LEU A 50 -3.19 9.04 -10.16
C LEU A 50 -4.41 8.23 -10.57
N LEU A 51 -5.60 8.76 -10.25
CA LEU A 51 -6.83 8.30 -10.87
C LEU A 51 -6.99 9.02 -12.19
N ARG A 52 -7.17 8.29 -13.29
CA ARG A 52 -7.37 8.83 -14.63
C ARG A 52 -8.67 8.35 -15.25
N GLU A 53 -9.29 9.22 -16.03
CA GLU A 53 -10.45 8.84 -16.84
C GLU A 53 -10.05 7.86 -17.94
N ARG A 54 -10.86 6.82 -18.19
CA ARG A 54 -10.53 5.84 -19.24
C ARG A 54 -10.60 6.43 -20.65
N GLY A 55 -11.50 7.39 -20.89
CA GLY A 55 -11.75 7.97 -22.21
C GLY A 55 -10.88 9.17 -22.59
N GLY A 56 -10.40 9.95 -21.60
CA GLY A 56 -9.77 11.25 -21.84
C GLY A 56 -8.31 11.39 -21.42
N GLY A 57 -7.76 10.41 -20.68
CA GLY A 57 -6.35 10.40 -20.26
C GLY A 57 -5.96 11.45 -19.22
N GLY A 58 -6.83 12.41 -18.88
CA GLY A 58 -6.62 13.36 -17.79
C GLY A 58 -6.75 12.70 -16.42
N ARG A 59 -6.23 13.38 -15.39
CA ARG A 59 -6.53 13.04 -13.99
C ARG A 59 -8.03 13.22 -13.77
N LEU A 60 -8.62 12.31 -13.01
CA LEU A 60 -10.05 12.30 -12.69
C LEU A 60 -10.47 13.63 -12.04
N GLU A 61 -11.60 14.18 -12.49
CA GLU A 61 -12.24 15.33 -11.86
C GLU A 61 -13.57 14.91 -11.25
N CYS A 62 -13.69 15.05 -9.94
CA CYS A 62 -14.93 14.77 -9.20
C CYS A 62 -15.45 16.04 -8.53
N PRO A 63 -16.78 16.25 -8.43
CA PRO A 63 -17.37 17.43 -7.79
C PRO A 63 -17.30 17.33 -6.25
N VAL A 64 -16.10 17.15 -5.69
CA VAL A 64 -15.83 17.02 -4.26
C VAL A 64 -14.66 17.92 -3.87
N LEU A 65 -14.69 18.44 -2.63
CA LEU A 65 -13.72 19.43 -2.16
C LEU A 65 -12.59 18.83 -1.31
N VAL A 66 -12.72 17.58 -0.89
CA VAL A 66 -11.83 16.92 0.07
C VAL A 66 -11.53 15.50 -0.38
N GLU A 67 -10.53 14.91 0.26
CA GLU A 67 -10.20 13.49 0.10
C GLU A 67 -11.47 12.64 0.24
N THR A 68 -11.74 11.81 -0.76
CA THR A 68 -13.00 11.06 -0.87
C THR A 68 -12.73 9.64 -1.33
N ILE A 69 -13.27 8.68 -0.59
CA ILE A 69 -13.35 7.28 -1.00
C ILE A 69 -14.34 7.19 -2.15
N LEU A 70 -13.88 6.72 -3.30
CA LEU A 70 -14.74 6.47 -4.44
C LEU A 70 -15.43 5.11 -4.26
N ARG A 71 -16.75 5.11 -4.38
CA ARG A 71 -17.51 3.86 -4.45
C ARG A 71 -16.97 3.02 -5.62
N PRO A 72 -16.61 1.74 -5.39
CA PRO A 72 -16.19 0.85 -6.47
C PRO A 72 -17.19 0.87 -7.63
N GLU A 73 -16.69 0.87 -8.86
CA GLU A 73 -17.49 0.83 -10.10
C GLU A 73 -18.42 2.02 -10.36
N ALA A 74 -18.53 3.00 -9.44
CA ALA A 74 -19.39 4.17 -9.62
C ALA A 74 -18.85 5.16 -10.66
N ILE A 75 -17.53 5.17 -10.87
CA ILE A 75 -16.85 6.05 -11.82
C ILE A 75 -15.92 5.21 -12.68
N ASP A 76 -16.03 5.36 -14.00
CA ASP A 76 -15.15 4.67 -14.94
C ASP A 76 -13.75 5.33 -14.98
N CYS A 77 -12.91 4.92 -14.05
CA CYS A 77 -11.54 5.36 -13.95
C CYS A 77 -10.56 4.18 -13.94
N ARG A 78 -9.30 4.49 -14.20
CA ARG A 78 -8.16 3.61 -13.95
C ARG A 78 -7.21 4.27 -12.96
N PHE A 79 -6.55 3.48 -12.14
CA PHE A 79 -5.48 3.97 -11.30
C PHE A 79 -4.14 3.66 -11.96
N GLU A 80 -3.28 4.66 -12.03
CA GLU A 80 -1.91 4.54 -12.51
C GLU A 80 -0.96 4.64 -11.32
N SER A 81 -0.44 3.48 -10.91
CA SER A 81 0.63 3.37 -9.91
C SER A 81 1.97 3.70 -10.59
N ASN A 82 2.20 4.98 -10.88
CA ASN A 82 3.44 5.44 -11.46
C ASN A 82 3.70 6.89 -11.10
N MET A 83 4.96 7.28 -11.03
CA MET A 83 5.40 8.66 -10.87
C MET A 83 6.59 8.96 -11.80
N THR A 84 6.89 10.24 -11.96
CA THR A 84 8.10 10.66 -12.68
C THR A 84 9.36 10.31 -11.87
N ALA A 85 10.50 10.16 -12.56
CA ALA A 85 11.79 9.96 -11.92
C ALA A 85 12.15 11.10 -10.93
N SER A 86 11.69 12.32 -11.19
CA SER A 86 11.88 13.47 -10.29
C SER A 86 11.13 13.30 -8.97
N GLN A 87 9.86 12.86 -9.04
CA GLN A 87 9.05 12.55 -7.85
C GLN A 87 9.65 11.39 -7.05
N HIS A 88 10.09 10.35 -7.75
CA HIS A 88 10.76 9.22 -7.12
C HIS A 88 12.02 9.67 -6.36
N LYS A 89 12.87 10.50 -6.99
CA LYS A 89 14.05 11.09 -6.34
C LYS A 89 13.69 11.97 -5.13
N HIS A 90 12.60 12.73 -5.24
CA HIS A 90 12.08 13.56 -4.13
C HIS A 90 11.72 12.69 -2.92
N PHE A 91 10.91 11.64 -3.11
CA PHE A 91 10.56 10.71 -2.03
C PHE A 91 11.77 9.98 -1.46
N ASN A 92 12.69 9.53 -2.31
CA ASN A 92 13.94 8.91 -1.85
C ASN A 92 14.74 9.86 -0.93
N THR A 93 14.84 11.13 -1.31
CA THR A 93 15.53 12.15 -0.50
C THR A 93 14.81 12.38 0.82
N LEU A 94 13.49 12.44 0.81
CA LEU A 94 12.66 12.65 2.00
C LEU A 94 12.79 11.48 2.98
N LEU A 95 12.61 10.24 2.51
CA LEU A 95 12.66 9.04 3.34
C LEU A 95 14.06 8.79 3.90
N ASN A 96 15.13 9.04 3.13
CA ASN A 96 16.49 8.97 3.66
C ASN A 96 16.77 10.02 4.76
N LYS A 97 16.29 11.25 4.59
CA LYS A 97 16.39 12.28 5.65
C LYS A 97 15.61 11.85 6.89
N LEU A 98 14.39 11.33 6.71
CA LEU A 98 13.56 10.85 7.79
C LEU A 98 14.26 9.73 8.56
N LYS A 99 14.83 8.75 7.85
CA LYS A 99 15.63 7.66 8.43
C LYS A 99 16.74 8.20 9.32
N ILE A 100 17.54 9.15 8.82
CA ILE A 100 18.63 9.76 9.61
C ILE A 100 18.10 10.49 10.85
N SER A 101 17.03 11.27 10.71
CA SER A 101 16.46 12.04 11.83
C SER A 101 15.79 11.16 12.88
N SER A 102 15.17 10.05 12.47
CA SER A 102 14.45 9.14 13.36
C SER A 102 15.38 8.39 14.33
N SER A 103 16.66 8.27 13.97
CA SER A 103 17.67 7.67 14.85
C SER A 103 18.31 8.67 15.82
N GLN A 104 17.93 9.95 15.79
CA GLN A 104 18.51 10.97 16.67
C GLN A 104 17.79 11.05 18.03
N PRO A 105 18.51 11.31 19.13
CA PRO A 105 17.88 11.55 20.44
C PRO A 105 16.90 12.73 20.40
N GLY A 106 15.71 12.54 20.98
CA GLY A 106 14.68 13.58 21.03
C GLY A 106 13.79 13.67 19.79
N TYR A 107 13.91 12.72 18.85
CA TYR A 107 12.91 12.58 17.79
C TYR A 107 11.54 12.23 18.37
N ALA A 108 10.47 12.74 17.75
CA ALA A 108 9.12 12.65 18.29
C ALA A 108 8.56 11.21 18.35
N SER A 109 9.00 10.34 17.44
CA SER A 109 8.71 8.90 17.47
C SER A 109 9.74 8.17 18.32
N SER A 110 9.28 7.25 19.16
CA SER A 110 10.15 6.34 19.93
C SER A 110 10.83 5.28 19.07
N SER A 111 10.27 5.00 17.89
CA SER A 111 10.72 3.92 17.00
C SER A 111 11.48 4.53 15.81
N PRO A 112 12.77 4.17 15.59
CA PRO A 112 13.53 4.61 14.42
C PRO A 112 13.06 3.89 13.16
N LEU A 113 13.35 4.47 11.99
CA LEU A 113 13.15 3.83 10.70
C LEU A 113 14.33 2.92 10.36
N ASP A 114 14.03 1.69 9.95
CA ASP A 114 14.97 0.77 9.34
C ASP A 114 14.99 0.93 7.80
N TYR A 115 16.06 0.46 7.16
CA TYR A 115 16.27 0.61 5.72
C TYR A 115 16.95 -0.60 5.09
N HIS A 116 16.40 -1.06 3.99
CA HIS A 116 16.96 -2.10 3.13
C HIS A 116 16.90 -1.70 1.66
N HIS A 117 17.94 -2.05 0.90
CA HIS A 117 17.99 -1.85 -0.54
C HIS A 117 18.04 -3.20 -1.24
N LEU A 118 16.99 -3.53 -1.99
CA LEU A 118 16.79 -4.82 -2.61
C LEU A 118 16.84 -4.68 -4.14
N TYR A 119 17.62 -5.56 -4.77
CA TYR A 119 17.64 -5.72 -6.22
C TYR A 119 17.04 -7.08 -6.56
N LEU A 120 15.85 -7.07 -7.13
CA LEU A 120 15.03 -8.27 -7.32
C LEU A 120 14.68 -8.46 -8.79
N VAL A 121 14.50 -9.72 -9.19
CA VAL A 121 13.96 -10.08 -10.50
C VAL A 121 12.69 -10.90 -10.31
N ASP A 122 11.57 -10.37 -10.78
CA ASP A 122 10.29 -11.07 -10.83
C ASP A 122 10.13 -11.72 -12.20
N SER A 123 9.86 -13.02 -12.20
CA SER A 123 9.56 -13.81 -13.40
C SER A 123 8.14 -14.37 -13.31
N PHE A 124 7.33 -14.16 -14.35
CA PHE A 124 5.92 -14.55 -14.36
C PHE A 124 5.68 -15.75 -15.28
N TYR A 125 5.15 -16.82 -14.71
CA TYR A 125 4.84 -18.07 -15.40
C TYR A 125 3.33 -18.25 -15.53
N PRO A 126 2.85 -18.89 -16.60
CA PRO A 126 1.42 -19.21 -16.74
C PRO A 126 1.02 -20.21 -15.64
N SER A 127 -0.19 -20.07 -15.11
CA SER A 127 -0.79 -21.08 -14.23
C SER A 127 -1.45 -22.18 -15.06
N GLU A 128 -1.26 -23.44 -14.69
CA GLU A 128 -1.91 -24.58 -15.36
C GLU A 128 -3.45 -24.56 -15.27
N SER A 129 -3.99 -23.81 -14.30
CA SER A 129 -5.43 -23.80 -13.98
C SER A 129 -6.21 -22.68 -14.68
N ASN A 130 -5.55 -21.58 -15.09
CA ASN A 130 -6.20 -20.44 -15.76
C ASN A 130 -5.14 -19.50 -16.37
N ASP A 131 -5.29 -19.13 -17.64
CA ASP A 131 -4.39 -18.18 -18.35
C ASP A 131 -4.33 -16.79 -17.70
N ARG A 132 -5.34 -16.41 -16.90
CA ARG A 132 -5.35 -15.13 -16.18
C ARG A 132 -4.54 -15.14 -14.89
N ASP A 133 -4.31 -16.31 -14.32
CA ASP A 133 -3.53 -16.46 -13.09
C ASP A 133 -2.06 -16.67 -13.45
N LYS A 134 -1.17 -15.90 -12.82
CA LYS A 134 0.27 -16.00 -13.04
C LYS A 134 0.97 -16.39 -11.74
N ILE A 135 1.94 -17.29 -11.85
CA ILE A 135 2.85 -17.61 -10.75
C ILE A 135 4.03 -16.64 -10.85
N ARG A 136 4.28 -15.88 -9.78
CA ARG A 136 5.41 -14.97 -9.66
C ARG A 136 6.54 -15.69 -8.92
N VAL A 137 7.71 -15.73 -9.54
CA VAL A 137 8.95 -16.17 -8.91
C VAL A 137 9.86 -14.96 -8.75
N THR A 138 10.16 -14.59 -7.51
CA THR A 138 11.04 -13.48 -7.14
C THR A 138 12.43 -14.03 -6.81
N ARG A 139 13.46 -13.49 -7.44
CA ARG A 139 14.87 -13.87 -7.20
C ARG A 139 15.69 -12.67 -6.78
N ASP A 140 16.70 -12.91 -5.94
CA ASP A 140 17.77 -11.94 -5.70
C ASP A 140 18.56 -11.75 -7.01
N GLU A 141 18.72 -10.51 -7.47
CA GLU A 141 19.36 -10.24 -8.76
C GLU A 141 20.83 -10.70 -8.80
N LYS A 142 21.55 -10.56 -7.68
CA LYS A 142 22.98 -10.81 -7.63
C LYS A 142 23.31 -12.31 -7.54
N THR A 143 22.55 -13.04 -6.74
CA THR A 143 22.81 -14.46 -6.43
C THR A 143 21.96 -15.42 -7.25
N GLY A 144 20.84 -14.96 -7.81
CA GLY A 144 19.87 -15.79 -8.52
C GLY A 144 19.01 -16.68 -7.60
N THR A 145 19.20 -16.56 -6.28
CA THR A 145 18.48 -17.34 -5.27
C THR A 145 16.99 -17.01 -5.31
N VAL A 146 16.13 -18.03 -5.26
CA VAL A 146 14.68 -17.83 -5.16
C VAL A 146 14.36 -17.32 -3.76
N ILE A 147 13.79 -16.12 -3.68
CA ILE A 147 13.30 -15.52 -2.43
C ILE A 147 11.85 -15.93 -2.19
N GLU A 148 11.03 -15.88 -3.24
CA GLU A 148 9.60 -16.12 -3.14
C GLU A 148 9.07 -16.78 -4.42
N CYS A 149 8.11 -17.69 -4.25
CA CYS A 149 7.35 -18.29 -5.33
C CYS A 149 5.88 -18.37 -4.91
N MET A 150 5.03 -17.55 -5.52
CA MET A 150 3.64 -17.42 -5.08
C MET A 150 2.69 -16.98 -6.20
N ARG A 151 1.39 -17.17 -5.96
CA ARG A 151 0.29 -16.69 -6.80
C ARG A 151 -0.48 -15.62 -6.03
N LYS A 152 -0.57 -14.43 -6.61
CA LYS A 152 -1.28 -13.28 -6.02
C LYS A 152 -2.72 -13.25 -6.51
N ILE A 153 -3.67 -13.26 -5.59
CA ILE A 153 -5.11 -13.19 -5.87
C ILE A 153 -5.62 -11.85 -5.37
N ARG A 154 -6.19 -11.04 -6.27
CA ARG A 154 -6.85 -9.79 -5.88
C ARG A 154 -8.13 -10.09 -5.11
N LEU A 155 -8.25 -9.59 -3.89
CA LEU A 155 -9.50 -9.66 -3.11
C LEU A 155 -10.37 -8.44 -3.40
N GLY A 156 -9.76 -7.25 -3.41
CA GLY A 156 -10.46 -6.01 -3.78
C GLY A 156 -9.55 -4.79 -3.80
N ASP A 157 -10.10 -3.67 -4.28
CA ASP A 157 -9.48 -2.36 -4.15
C ASP A 157 -10.48 -1.23 -3.89
N LEU A 158 -9.94 -0.17 -3.28
CA LEU A 158 -10.67 1.04 -2.95
C LEU A 158 -9.84 2.24 -3.41
N ASN A 159 -10.43 3.07 -4.27
CA ASN A 159 -9.77 4.25 -4.81
C ASN A 159 -10.08 5.46 -3.93
N VAL A 160 -9.07 6.26 -3.62
CA VAL A 160 -9.21 7.50 -2.88
C VAL A 160 -8.77 8.67 -3.74
N TYR A 161 -9.73 9.53 -4.07
CA TYR A 161 -9.51 10.76 -4.82
C TYR A 161 -9.12 11.89 -3.88
N SER A 162 -8.07 12.64 -4.21
CA SER A 162 -7.50 13.69 -3.37
C SER A 162 -7.40 15.03 -4.13
N PRO A 163 -8.50 15.81 -4.21
CA PRO A 163 -8.58 17.02 -5.06
C PRO A 163 -7.64 18.15 -4.63
N LYS A 164 -7.20 18.16 -3.36
CA LYS A 164 -6.30 19.18 -2.79
C LYS A 164 -4.83 18.74 -2.75
N ARG A 165 -4.50 17.67 -3.46
CA ARG A 165 -3.17 17.02 -3.46
C ARG A 165 -2.76 16.70 -4.88
N CYS A 166 -1.46 16.56 -5.10
CA CYS A 166 -0.90 16.26 -6.41
C CYS A 166 -1.02 14.77 -6.76
N ALA A 167 -1.22 13.90 -5.78
CA ALA A 167 -1.42 12.46 -5.97
C ALA A 167 -2.76 12.01 -5.41
N ASP A 168 -3.30 10.94 -6.00
CA ASP A 168 -4.37 10.10 -5.47
C ASP A 168 -3.75 8.82 -4.89
N TRP A 169 -4.57 7.95 -4.33
CA TRP A 169 -4.08 6.68 -3.81
C TRP A 169 -5.11 5.56 -3.89
N ARG A 170 -4.62 4.32 -3.87
CA ARG A 170 -5.45 3.12 -3.95
C ARG A 170 -5.06 2.16 -2.85
N ILE A 171 -6.04 1.76 -2.04
CA ILE A 171 -5.92 0.62 -1.14
C ILE A 171 -6.17 -0.66 -1.95
N SER A 172 -5.32 -1.65 -1.73
CA SER A 172 -5.33 -2.94 -2.40
C SER A 172 -5.25 -4.02 -1.34
N VAL A 173 -6.18 -4.99 -1.41
CA VAL A 173 -6.15 -6.18 -0.55
C VAL A 173 -5.97 -7.40 -1.45
N ASN A 174 -4.91 -8.17 -1.19
CA ASN A 174 -4.55 -9.33 -1.97
C ASN A 174 -4.32 -10.55 -1.05
N LEU A 175 -4.45 -11.75 -1.60
CA LEU A 175 -4.03 -12.99 -0.96
C LEU A 175 -2.84 -13.55 -1.73
N GLU A 176 -1.71 -13.70 -1.05
CA GLU A 176 -0.47 -14.24 -1.59
C GLU A 176 -0.35 -15.72 -1.20
N VAL A 177 -0.66 -16.60 -2.16
CA VAL A 177 -0.70 -18.06 -1.98
C VAL A 177 0.65 -18.64 -2.38
N PRO A 178 1.45 -19.20 -1.43
CA PRO A 178 2.73 -19.79 -1.75
C PRO A 178 2.58 -20.99 -2.69
N VAL A 179 3.47 -21.09 -3.68
CA VAL A 179 3.51 -22.20 -4.63
C VAL A 179 4.75 -23.03 -4.33
N LYS A 180 4.53 -24.25 -3.81
CA LYS A 180 5.60 -25.14 -3.31
C LYS A 180 6.57 -25.60 -4.40
N GLN A 181 6.09 -25.74 -5.64
CA GLN A 181 6.90 -26.23 -6.75
C GLN A 181 7.21 -25.08 -7.70
N HIS A 182 8.46 -25.01 -8.16
CA HIS A 182 8.82 -24.04 -9.18
C HIS A 182 8.03 -24.33 -10.46
N PRO A 183 7.41 -23.32 -11.10
CA PRO A 183 6.65 -23.51 -12.33
C PRO A 183 7.53 -24.08 -13.46
N VAL A 184 6.93 -24.90 -14.30
CA VAL A 184 7.56 -25.49 -15.49
C VAL A 184 7.39 -24.54 -16.69
N GLY A 185 8.39 -24.48 -17.56
CA GLY A 185 8.35 -23.68 -18.79
C GLY A 185 9.14 -22.37 -18.68
N SER A 186 8.95 -21.49 -19.66
CA SER A 186 9.63 -20.20 -19.74
C SER A 186 8.77 -19.07 -19.17
N PRO A 187 9.37 -18.05 -18.53
CA PRO A 187 8.63 -16.90 -18.08
C PRO A 187 8.04 -16.13 -19.28
N THR A 188 6.77 -15.76 -19.15
CA THR A 188 6.05 -14.93 -20.14
C THR A 188 6.46 -13.46 -20.08
N HIS A 189 6.92 -13.03 -18.90
CA HIS A 189 7.26 -11.66 -18.62
C HIS A 189 8.28 -11.61 -17.46
N THR A 190 9.21 -10.66 -17.52
CA THR A 190 10.19 -10.43 -16.47
C THR A 190 10.26 -8.96 -16.11
N ARG A 191 10.45 -8.69 -14.82
CA ARG A 191 10.63 -7.33 -14.28
C ARG A 191 11.84 -7.31 -13.38
N ARG A 192 12.68 -6.31 -13.57
CA ARG A 192 13.75 -5.98 -12.64
C ARG A 192 13.23 -4.90 -11.68
N LYS A 193 13.42 -5.10 -10.38
CA LYS A 193 12.99 -4.18 -9.33
C LYS A 193 14.20 -3.68 -8.57
N ASP A 194 14.32 -2.37 -8.49
CA ASP A 194 15.28 -1.67 -7.65
C ASP A 194 14.45 -1.00 -6.54
N ARG A 195 14.48 -1.58 -5.33
CA ARG A 195 13.56 -1.26 -4.24
C ARG A 195 14.30 -0.74 -3.02
N MET A 196 14.01 0.50 -2.66
CA MET A 196 14.37 1.09 -1.37
C MET A 196 13.21 0.89 -0.41
N SER A 197 13.40 0.01 0.58
CA SER A 197 12.39 -0.35 1.57
C SER A 197 12.73 0.28 2.91
N TYR A 198 11.75 0.97 3.49
CA TYR A 198 11.85 1.59 4.81
C TYR A 198 10.84 0.94 5.74
N SER A 199 11.27 0.44 6.89
CA SER A 199 10.37 -0.18 7.86
C SER A 199 10.20 0.72 9.09
N HIS A 200 8.96 0.89 9.52
CA HIS A 200 8.61 1.63 10.73
C HIS A 200 7.42 0.96 11.41
N GLU A 201 7.66 0.41 12.60
CA GLU A 201 6.65 -0.31 13.39
C GLU A 201 5.98 -1.44 12.58
N GLU A 202 4.68 -1.31 12.28
CA GLU A 202 3.89 -2.31 11.57
C GLU A 202 3.83 -2.07 10.05
N PHE A 203 4.66 -1.18 9.52
CA PHE A 203 4.56 -0.71 8.14
C PHE A 203 5.88 -0.79 7.41
N ASN A 204 5.82 -1.21 6.13
CA ASN A 204 6.92 -0.97 5.19
C ASN A 204 6.49 0.08 4.17
N ILE A 205 7.40 0.98 3.83
CA ILE A 205 7.27 1.98 2.79
C ILE A 205 8.28 1.62 1.72
N ASP A 206 7.79 1.17 0.57
CA ASP A 206 8.62 0.71 -0.53
C ASP A 206 8.60 1.74 -1.66
N LEU A 207 9.78 2.24 -2.00
CA LEU A 207 10.00 3.07 -3.17
C LEU A 207 10.73 2.22 -4.23
N THR A 208 10.00 1.85 -5.28
CA THR A 208 10.45 0.84 -6.24
C THR A 208 10.53 1.41 -7.65
N GLN A 209 11.68 1.28 -8.30
CA GLN A 209 11.80 1.41 -9.74
C GLN A 209 11.65 0.04 -10.39
N VAL A 210 10.68 -0.10 -11.29
CA VAL A 210 10.40 -1.34 -12.01
C VAL A 210 10.79 -1.17 -13.47
N THR A 211 11.70 -2.01 -13.96
CA THR A 211 12.03 -2.11 -15.39
C THR A 211 11.39 -3.37 -15.95
N SER A 212 10.40 -3.16 -16.81
CA SER A 212 9.57 -4.17 -17.43
C SER A 212 10.10 -4.49 -18.83
N SER A 213 10.55 -5.71 -19.05
CA SER A 213 11.04 -6.17 -20.36
C SER A 213 9.99 -7.07 -21.02
N ASN A 214 9.46 -6.63 -22.16
CA ASN A 214 8.67 -7.48 -23.05
C ASN A 214 9.53 -7.99 -24.21
N PRO A 215 9.36 -9.25 -24.66
CA PRO A 215 10.20 -9.85 -25.72
C PRO A 215 10.20 -9.08 -27.05
N THR A 216 9.18 -8.26 -27.31
CA THR A 216 8.93 -7.60 -28.59
C THR A 216 8.92 -6.08 -28.52
N GLY A 217 9.22 -5.47 -27.36
CA GLY A 217 9.07 -4.02 -27.14
C GLY A 217 10.27 -3.39 -26.44
N ALA A 218 10.31 -2.06 -26.45
CA ALA A 218 11.28 -1.31 -25.65
C ALA A 218 11.01 -1.54 -24.15
N PRO A 219 12.04 -1.60 -23.29
CA PRO A 219 11.86 -1.67 -21.86
C PRO A 219 11.08 -0.46 -21.34
N GLU A 220 10.07 -0.71 -20.51
CA GLU A 220 9.31 0.34 -19.83
C GLU A 220 9.82 0.49 -18.39
N VAL A 221 9.94 1.74 -17.93
CA VAL A 221 10.38 2.05 -16.56
C VAL A 221 9.24 2.74 -15.82
N PHE A 222 8.90 2.19 -14.67
CA PHE A 222 7.90 2.71 -13.76
C PHE A 222 8.54 3.03 -12.42
N HIS A 223 8.00 4.03 -11.73
CA HIS A 223 8.39 4.41 -10.38
C HIS A 223 7.16 4.32 -9.48
N GLU A 224 7.22 3.47 -8.47
CA GLU A 224 6.11 3.14 -7.59
C GLU A 224 6.47 3.53 -6.16
N LEU A 225 5.47 3.98 -5.40
CA LEU A 225 5.55 4.20 -3.96
C LEU A 225 4.36 3.52 -3.31
N GLU A 226 4.63 2.62 -2.39
CA GLU A 226 3.64 1.84 -1.67
C GLU A 226 3.92 1.88 -0.17
N VAL A 227 2.86 1.85 0.63
CA VAL A 227 2.92 1.53 2.06
C VAL A 227 2.15 0.25 2.29
N GLU A 228 2.72 -0.70 3.03
CA GLU A 228 2.11 -1.99 3.32
C GLU A 228 2.08 -2.26 4.82
N ILE A 229 1.12 -3.07 5.26
CA ILE A 229 1.12 -3.63 6.61
C ILE A 229 2.09 -4.81 6.64
N ALA A 230 3.18 -4.67 7.40
CA ALA A 230 4.33 -5.57 7.36
C ALA A 230 4.06 -6.97 7.94
N ARG A 231 3.11 -7.09 8.89
CA ARG A 231 2.84 -8.33 9.61
C ARG A 231 1.43 -8.87 9.32
N PRO A 232 1.28 -9.78 8.34
CA PRO A 232 0.00 -10.42 8.02
C PRO A 232 -0.65 -11.12 9.22
N GLU A 233 0.14 -11.75 10.09
CA GLU A 233 -0.38 -12.43 11.28
C GLU A 233 -1.01 -11.45 12.30
N LEU A 234 -0.40 -10.27 12.48
CA LEU A 234 -0.97 -9.22 13.33
C LEU A 234 -2.27 -8.69 12.73
N LEU A 235 -2.28 -8.42 11.42
CA LEU A 235 -3.46 -7.97 10.71
C LEU A 235 -4.62 -8.97 10.87
N LEU A 236 -4.36 -10.27 10.69
CA LEU A 236 -5.38 -11.31 10.82
C LEU A 236 -5.87 -11.49 12.26
N SER A 237 -4.97 -11.47 13.23
CA SER A 237 -5.34 -11.63 14.65
C SER A 237 -6.17 -10.46 15.17
N THR A 238 -5.80 -9.23 14.83
CA THR A 238 -6.59 -8.04 15.19
C THR A 238 -7.94 -8.02 14.45
N ALA A 239 -7.98 -8.40 13.17
CA ALA A 239 -9.23 -8.50 12.42
C ALA A 239 -10.22 -9.51 13.03
N ALA A 240 -9.72 -10.64 13.55
CA ALA A 240 -10.53 -11.66 14.19
C ALA A 240 -11.17 -11.19 15.51
N LYS A 241 -10.57 -10.20 16.17
CA LYS A 241 -11.04 -9.62 17.45
C LYS A 241 -11.84 -8.33 17.29
N ARG A 242 -11.88 -7.78 16.08
CA ARG A 242 -12.61 -6.54 15.78
C ARG A 242 -14.09 -6.66 16.14
N GLY A 243 -14.54 -5.85 17.10
CA GLY A 243 -15.93 -5.83 17.56
C GLY A 243 -16.38 -7.04 18.39
N ASP A 244 -15.47 -7.96 18.75
CA ASP A 244 -15.75 -9.11 19.62
C ASP A 244 -16.05 -8.65 21.05
N MET A 245 -17.31 -8.67 21.47
CA MET A 245 -17.73 -8.19 22.81
C MET A 245 -17.07 -8.93 23.97
N ASP A 246 -16.60 -10.17 23.74
CA ASP A 246 -15.96 -11.00 24.76
C ASP A 246 -14.44 -10.71 24.87
N ALA A 247 -13.87 -9.94 23.95
CA ALA A 247 -12.47 -9.54 23.98
C ALA A 247 -12.24 -8.24 24.76
N PRO A 248 -11.03 -8.03 25.34
CA PRO A 248 -10.65 -6.75 25.93
C PRO A 248 -10.81 -5.58 24.96
N GLU A 249 -11.18 -4.40 25.47
CA GLU A 249 -11.45 -3.21 24.64
C GLU A 249 -10.27 -2.85 23.72
N ASN A 250 -9.04 -2.94 24.22
CA ASN A 250 -7.85 -2.68 23.43
C ASN A 250 -7.68 -3.66 22.26
N GLU A 251 -8.04 -4.95 22.44
CA GLU A 251 -7.96 -5.95 21.37
C GLU A 251 -9.07 -5.75 20.34
N ARG A 252 -10.27 -5.39 20.80
CA ARG A 252 -11.42 -5.08 19.94
C ARG A 252 -11.17 -3.91 19.00
N ASN A 253 -10.45 -2.90 19.49
CA ASN A 253 -10.16 -1.68 18.76
C ASN A 253 -8.81 -1.73 18.01
N ALA A 254 -7.95 -2.73 18.29
CA ALA A 254 -6.60 -2.82 17.73
C ALA A 254 -6.57 -2.81 16.19
N PHE A 255 -7.57 -3.43 15.55
CA PHE A 255 -7.67 -3.41 14.09
C PHE A 255 -7.92 -2.00 13.55
N ASP A 256 -8.88 -1.28 14.13
CA ASP A 256 -9.21 0.09 13.68
C ASP A 256 -8.03 1.04 13.92
N GLU A 257 -7.29 0.85 15.01
CA GLU A 257 -6.06 1.61 15.31
C GLU A 257 -4.93 1.31 14.32
N LEU A 258 -4.75 0.04 13.91
CA LEU A 258 -3.80 -0.35 12.87
C LEU A 258 -4.15 0.30 11.52
N ILE A 259 -5.44 0.28 11.14
CA ILE A 259 -5.91 0.92 9.90
C ILE A 259 -5.79 2.45 9.98
N ARG A 260 -6.06 3.06 11.14
CA ARG A 260 -5.85 4.49 11.35
C ARG A 260 -4.39 4.88 11.09
N ALA A 261 -3.42 4.15 11.64
CA ALA A 261 -2.00 4.40 11.42
C ALA A 261 -1.60 4.18 9.94
N PHE A 262 -2.10 3.11 9.31
CA PHE A 262 -1.91 2.83 7.88
C PHE A 262 -2.39 3.99 6.98
N VAL A 263 -3.63 4.46 7.20
CA VAL A 263 -4.24 5.58 6.46
C VAL A 263 -3.46 6.88 6.69
N ASN A 264 -3.01 7.13 7.92
CA ASN A 264 -2.21 8.31 8.23
C ASN A 264 -0.86 8.30 7.50
N ASN A 265 -0.19 7.14 7.41
CA ASN A 265 1.04 6.99 6.64
C ASN A 265 0.81 7.27 5.15
N ALA A 266 -0.24 6.70 4.55
CA ALA A 266 -0.61 6.99 3.16
C ALA A 266 -0.90 8.48 2.95
N ARG A 267 -1.69 9.12 3.83
CA ARG A 267 -2.00 10.56 3.80
C ARG A 267 -0.75 11.43 3.89
N ILE A 268 0.23 11.07 4.72
CA ILE A 268 1.50 11.79 4.83
C ILE A 268 2.29 11.70 3.52
N LEU A 269 2.36 10.53 2.89
CA LEU A 269 3.03 10.37 1.59
C LEU A 269 2.34 11.20 0.51
N VAL A 270 1.01 11.16 0.41
CA VAL A 270 0.22 11.96 -0.53
C VAL A 270 0.39 13.47 -0.29
N ARG A 271 0.46 13.91 0.97
CA ARG A 271 0.71 15.32 1.33
C ARG A 271 2.09 15.81 0.92
N ASN A 272 3.07 14.91 0.85
CA ASN A 272 4.45 15.23 0.46
C ASN A 272 4.72 14.99 -1.03
N ALA A 273 3.70 14.62 -1.81
CA ALA A 273 3.75 14.66 -3.26
C ALA A 273 3.96 16.12 -3.73
N ASN A 274 4.95 16.36 -4.59
CA ASN A 274 5.26 17.69 -5.12
C ASN A 274 4.46 18.01 -6.39
N ASP A 275 4.41 19.26 -6.84
CA ASP A 275 3.55 19.71 -7.97
C ASP A 275 3.86 19.07 -9.34
N SER A 276 4.86 18.19 -9.44
CA SER A 276 5.26 17.56 -10.72
C SER A 276 4.30 16.47 -11.22
N TRP A 277 3.13 16.26 -10.58
CA TRP A 277 2.12 15.30 -11.03
C TRP A 277 1.18 16.02 -12.00
N HIS A 278 1.44 15.90 -13.29
CA HIS A 278 0.59 16.43 -14.37
C HIS A 278 -0.05 15.29 -15.17
#